data_AF-A0AAD4T2S7-F1
#
_entry.id   AF-A0AAD4T2S7-F1
#
_cell.length_a   1.000
_cell.length_b   1.000
_cell.length_c   1.000
_cell.angle_alpha   90.00
_cell.angle_beta   90.00
_cell.angle_gamma   90.00
#
_symmetry.space_group_name_H-M   'P 1'
#
loop_
_entity.id
_entity.type
_entity.pdbx_description
1 polymer ?
#
loop_
_entity_poly.entity_id
_entity_poly.type
_entity_poly.pdbx_seq_one_letter_code
_entity_poly.pdbx_strand_id
1 'polypeptide(L)'
;MGGGVTKTQMRASALSRETLRKVQQENISMRSDIELLQTQVGTLIQRCISSSSSSNRVQSILNLINKCFIKNFKGRTIALGIYNTAAAPMKHVYSVIVEEIFDRDAELYDEDGTLGDIMPGQVINWSKASVNPYQ
;
A
#
# COMPACT_ATOMS: atom_id res chain seq x y z
N MET A 1 -34.12 -37.15 29.73
CA MET A 1 -32.98 -37.44 28.82
C MET A 1 -31.94 -36.34 29.02
N GLY A 2 -30.87 -36.58 29.78
CA GLY A 2 -29.85 -35.58 30.08
C GLY A 2 -28.74 -35.63 29.03
N GLY A 3 -28.73 -34.66 28.11
CA GLY A 3 -27.67 -34.50 27.11
C GLY A 3 -26.38 -34.00 27.75
N GLY A 4 -25.58 -34.92 28.27
CA GLY A 4 -24.27 -34.62 28.85
C GLY A 4 -23.21 -34.38 27.78
N VAL A 5 -22.53 -33.24 27.85
CA VAL A 5 -21.38 -32.90 27.01
C VAL A 5 -20.21 -33.84 27.35
N THR A 6 -19.67 -34.57 26.37
CA THR A 6 -18.60 -35.55 26.62
C THR A 6 -17.29 -34.85 26.99
N LYS A 7 -16.45 -35.44 27.85
CA LYS A 7 -15.15 -34.87 28.28
C LYS A 7 -14.25 -34.45 27.11
N THR A 8 -14.31 -35.18 26.00
CA THR A 8 -13.60 -34.87 24.75
C THR A 8 -14.12 -33.59 24.10
N GLN A 9 -15.44 -33.41 24.05
CA GLN A 9 -16.10 -32.22 23.51
C GLN A 9 -15.81 -30.98 24.37
N MET A 10 -15.68 -31.15 25.69
CA MET A 10 -15.29 -30.08 26.61
C MET A 10 -13.84 -29.62 26.36
N ARG A 11 -12.89 -30.54 26.18
CA ARG A 11 -11.48 -30.21 25.91
C ARG A 11 -11.29 -29.57 24.52
N ALA A 12 -11.96 -30.09 23.49
CA ALA A 12 -11.92 -29.50 22.16
C ALA A 12 -12.48 -28.06 22.14
N SER A 13 -13.61 -27.84 22.84
CA SER A 13 -14.21 -26.50 22.97
C SER A 13 -13.32 -25.54 23.76
N ALA A 14 -12.58 -26.01 24.76
CA ALA A 14 -11.63 -25.19 25.52
C ALA A 14 -10.48 -24.70 24.63
N LEU A 15 -9.92 -25.57 23.78
CA LEU A 15 -8.88 -25.21 22.82
C LEU A 15 -9.38 -24.14 21.82
N SER A 16 -10.58 -24.32 21.27
CA SER A 16 -11.20 -23.34 20.35
C SER A 16 -11.46 -21.98 21.01
N ARG A 17 -11.91 -21.98 22.28
CA ARG A 17 -12.14 -20.73 23.03
C ARG A 17 -10.83 -19.99 23.31
N GLU A 18 -9.75 -20.72 23.58
CA GLU A 18 -8.43 -20.14 23.82
C GLU A 18 -7.84 -19.54 22.54
N THR A 19 -7.93 -20.26 21.41
CA THR A 19 -7.53 -19.72 20.10
C THR A 19 -8.32 -18.46 19.75
N LEU A 20 -9.64 -18.46 19.99
CA LEU A 20 -10.48 -17.28 19.73
C LEU A 20 -10.05 -16.08 20.58
N ARG A 21 -9.74 -16.27 21.87
CA ARG A 21 -9.24 -15.19 22.72
C ARG A 21 -7.92 -14.61 22.22
N LYS A 22 -6.98 -15.46 21.79
CA LYS A 22 -5.70 -15.02 21.23
C LYS A 22 -5.91 -14.19 19.96
N VAL A 23 -6.73 -14.66 19.02
CA VAL A 23 -7.04 -13.93 17.78
C VAL A 23 -7.75 -12.61 18.08
N GLN A 24 -8.68 -12.58 19.03
CA GLN A 24 -9.32 -11.33 19.43
C GLN A 24 -8.33 -10.34 20.06
N GLN A 25 -7.42 -10.83 20.91
CA GLN A 25 -6.39 -9.99 21.52
C GLN A 25 -5.42 -9.42 20.48
N GLU A 26 -4.97 -10.24 19.52
CA GLU A 26 -4.15 -9.79 18.39
C GLU A 26 -4.88 -8.73 17.57
N ASN A 27 -6.16 -8.94 17.27
CA ASN A 27 -6.95 -7.94 16.58
C ASN A 27 -7.06 -6.62 17.35
N ILE A 28 -7.23 -6.67 18.67
CA ILE A 28 -7.23 -5.45 19.51
C ILE A 28 -5.87 -4.76 19.44
N SER A 29 -4.77 -5.51 19.55
CA SER A 29 -3.41 -4.98 19.46
C SER A 29 -3.17 -4.30 18.10
N MET A 30 -3.47 -4.99 17.00
CA MET A 30 -3.31 -4.46 15.65
C MET A 30 -4.12 -3.19 15.43
N ARG A 31 -5.35 -3.13 15.97
CA ARG A 31 -6.18 -1.93 15.89
C ARG A 31 -5.56 -0.75 16.64
N SER A 32 -4.95 -1.00 17.80
CA SER A 32 -4.20 0.02 18.55
C SER A 32 -2.99 0.54 17.77
N ASP A 33 -2.25 -0.35 17.10
CA ASP A 33 -1.09 0.04 16.30
C ASP A 33 -1.50 0.89 15.09
N ILE A 34 -2.61 0.53 14.42
CA ILE A 34 -3.18 1.33 13.33
C ILE A 34 -3.56 2.73 13.82
N GLU A 35 -4.23 2.83 14.97
CA GLU A 35 -4.65 4.10 15.56
C GLU A 35 -3.44 4.99 15.93
N LEU A 36 -2.39 4.38 16.47
CA LEU A 36 -1.14 5.07 16.76
C LEU A 36 -0.49 5.61 15.47
N LEU A 37 -0.41 4.79 14.42
CA LEU A 37 0.16 5.20 13.13
C LEU A 37 -0.66 6.32 12.49
N GLN A 38 -1.99 6.24 12.52
CA GLN A 38 -2.88 7.30 12.04
C GLN A 38 -2.65 8.61 12.79
N THR A 39 -2.48 8.54 14.12
CA THR A 39 -2.20 9.71 14.96
C THR A 39 -0.85 10.34 14.64
N GLN A 40 0.19 9.52 14.41
CA GLN A 40 1.52 10.01 14.04
C GLN A 40 1.49 10.71 12.67
N VAL A 41 0.82 10.11 11.68
CA VAL A 41 0.65 10.71 10.35
C VAL A 41 -0.13 12.02 10.45
N GLY A 42 -1.24 12.06 11.19
CA GLY A 42 -2.02 13.29 11.41
C GLY A 42 -1.19 14.39 12.09
N THR A 43 -0.37 14.04 13.07
CA THR A 43 0.54 14.97 13.76
C THR A 43 1.62 15.52 12.83
N LEU A 44 2.20 14.67 11.97
CA LEU A 44 3.18 15.10 10.97
C LEU A 44 2.57 16.06 9.95
N ILE A 45 1.36 15.76 9.46
CA ILE A 45 0.62 16.63 8.54
C ILE A 45 0.35 17.99 9.20
N GLN A 46 -0.17 18.00 10.43
CA GLN A 46 -0.48 19.24 11.14
C GLN A 46 0.77 20.10 11.41
N ARG A 47 1.88 19.46 11.80
CA ARG A 47 3.17 20.15 11.99
C ARG A 47 3.66 20.82 10.71
N CYS A 48 3.40 20.21 9.55
CA CYS A 48 3.74 20.81 8.26
C CYS A 48 2.83 21.98 7.89
N ILE A 49 1.54 21.92 8.23
CA ILE A 49 0.56 23.00 7.99
C ILE A 49 0.86 24.24 8.84
N SER A 50 1.21 24.06 10.13
CA SER A 50 1.45 25.17 11.07
C SER A 50 2.77 25.92 10.85
N SER A 51 3.73 25.37 10.11
CA SER A 51 4.95 26.08 9.69
C SER A 51 4.67 26.83 8.38
N SER A 52 4.75 28.17 8.35
CA SER A 52 4.38 29.11 7.27
C SER A 52 5.12 28.98 5.92
N SER A 53 5.72 27.82 5.63
CA SER A 53 6.31 27.43 4.34
C SER A 53 5.60 26.18 3.78
N SER A 54 4.29 26.08 4.04
CA SER A 54 3.56 24.87 4.41
C SER A 54 3.07 23.98 3.27
N SER A 55 2.84 24.54 2.07
CA SER A 55 2.20 23.78 0.99
C SER A 55 3.12 22.68 0.43
N ASN A 56 4.40 23.00 0.25
CA ASN A 56 5.35 22.11 -0.43
C ASN A 56 5.70 20.88 0.45
N ARG A 57 5.74 21.04 1.77
CA ARG A 57 6.13 19.96 2.70
C ARG A 57 5.03 18.92 2.89
N VAL A 58 3.77 19.35 2.96
CA VAL A 58 2.63 18.43 3.03
C VAL A 58 2.55 17.61 1.74
N GLN A 59 2.73 18.26 0.58
CA GLN A 59 2.78 17.55 -0.70
C GLN A 59 3.96 16.58 -0.78
N SER A 60 5.15 16.93 -0.28
CA SER A 60 6.29 16.01 -0.21
C SER A 60 6.01 14.76 0.62
N ILE A 61 5.29 14.88 1.74
CA ILE A 61 4.93 13.74 2.58
C ILE A 61 3.91 12.85 1.88
N LEU A 62 2.87 13.43 1.28
CA LEU A 62 1.88 12.67 0.51
C LEU A 62 2.52 11.98 -0.69
N ASN A 63 3.45 12.65 -1.37
CA ASN A 63 4.22 12.06 -2.45
C ASN A 63 5.03 10.86 -1.94
N LEU A 64 5.72 11.00 -0.80
CA LEU A 64 6.52 9.93 -0.20
C LEU A 64 5.67 8.68 0.12
N ILE A 65 4.51 8.87 0.73
CA ILE A 65 3.59 7.76 1.10
C ILE A 65 3.01 7.08 -0.14
N ASN A 66 2.84 7.84 -1.23
CA ASN A 66 2.30 7.35 -2.48
C ASN A 66 3.38 6.92 -3.48
N LYS A 67 4.67 6.86 -3.10
CA LYS A 67 5.73 6.38 -3.99
C LYS A 67 5.58 4.88 -4.25
N CYS A 68 5.96 4.49 -5.46
CA CYS A 68 5.92 3.12 -5.92
C CYS A 68 7.00 2.83 -6.96
N PHE A 69 7.49 1.58 -6.95
CA PHE A 69 8.34 1.06 -8.00
C PHE A 69 7.49 0.50 -9.13
N ILE A 70 7.79 0.97 -10.34
CA ILE A 70 7.22 0.46 -11.58
C ILE A 70 8.13 -0.64 -12.09
N LYS A 71 7.55 -1.80 -12.38
CA LYS A 71 8.25 -2.97 -12.88
C LYS A 71 7.77 -3.37 -14.28
N ASN A 72 8.66 -3.94 -15.07
CA ASN A 72 8.26 -4.60 -16.32
C ASN A 72 7.70 -6.02 -16.08
N PHE A 73 7.31 -6.70 -17.16
CA PHE A 73 6.78 -8.08 -17.11
C PHE A 73 7.78 -9.10 -16.55
N LYS A 74 9.08 -8.82 -16.64
CA LYS A 74 10.16 -9.65 -16.09
C LYS A 74 10.39 -9.39 -14.60
N GLY A 75 9.60 -8.51 -13.99
CA GLY A 75 9.68 -8.13 -12.58
C GLY A 75 10.86 -7.21 -12.23
N ARG A 76 11.57 -6.68 -13.23
CA ARG A 76 12.66 -5.71 -13.03
C ARG A 76 12.08 -4.33 -12.76
N THR A 77 12.65 -3.61 -11.79
CA THR A 77 12.30 -2.21 -11.53
C THR A 77 12.88 -1.33 -12.63
N ILE A 78 12.01 -0.59 -13.32
CA ILE A 78 12.37 0.22 -14.50
C ILE A 78 12.15 1.72 -14.25
N ALA A 79 11.28 2.08 -13.29
CA ALA A 79 11.01 3.46 -12.94
C ALA A 79 10.49 3.60 -11.49
N LEU A 80 10.53 4.84 -11.00
CA LEU A 80 9.90 5.30 -9.76
C LEU A 80 8.70 6.18 -10.13
N GLY A 81 7.60 6.05 -9.41
CA GLY A 81 6.43 6.89 -9.61
C GLY A 81 5.62 7.12 -8.34
N ILE A 82 4.59 7.94 -8.47
CA ILE A 82 3.68 8.32 -7.39
C ILE A 82 2.26 7.93 -7.79
N TYR A 83 1.53 7.21 -6.94
CA TYR A 83 0.13 6.90 -7.21
C TYR A 83 -0.69 8.18 -7.39
N ASN A 84 -1.37 8.28 -8.53
CA ASN A 84 -2.28 9.37 -8.82
C ASN A 84 -3.63 9.11 -8.14
N THR A 85 -3.82 9.68 -6.95
CA THR A 85 -5.06 9.54 -6.16
C THR A 85 -6.21 10.40 -6.69
N ALA A 86 -5.95 11.33 -7.62
CA ALA A 86 -6.99 12.13 -8.26
C ALA A 86 -7.71 11.38 -9.40
N ALA A 87 -7.11 10.30 -9.91
CA ALA A 87 -7.72 9.48 -10.94
C ALA A 87 -8.79 8.54 -10.36
N ALA A 88 -9.84 8.26 -11.13
CA ALA A 88 -10.83 7.27 -10.75
C ALA A 88 -10.19 5.88 -10.60
N PRO A 89 -10.52 5.12 -9.54
CA PRO A 89 -9.91 3.81 -9.31
C PRO A 89 -10.32 2.82 -10.40
N MET A 90 -9.34 2.27 -11.11
CA MET A 90 -9.54 1.22 -12.10
C MET A 90 -9.24 -0.16 -11.53
N LYS A 91 -9.90 -1.19 -12.07
CA LYS A 91 -9.86 -2.55 -11.48
C LYS A 91 -8.46 -3.19 -11.55
N HIS A 92 -7.80 -3.12 -12.71
CA HIS A 92 -6.54 -3.85 -12.99
C HIS A 92 -5.32 -2.96 -13.21
N VAL A 93 -5.49 -1.63 -13.21
CA VAL A 93 -4.40 -0.67 -13.43
C VAL A 93 -4.37 0.39 -12.34
N TYR A 94 -3.18 0.90 -12.05
CA TYR A 94 -2.96 2.13 -11.30
C TYR A 94 -2.67 3.26 -12.27
N SER A 95 -3.21 4.44 -11.98
CA SER A 95 -2.70 5.69 -12.56
C SER A 95 -1.51 6.12 -11.73
N VAL A 96 -0.36 6.30 -12.37
CA VAL A 96 0.92 6.61 -11.72
C VAL A 96 1.56 7.80 -12.43
N ILE A 97 2.03 8.77 -11.66
CA ILE A 97 2.86 9.88 -12.15
C ILE A 97 4.30 9.39 -12.12
N VAL A 98 4.96 9.35 -13.27
CA VAL A 98 6.36 8.93 -13.35
C VAL A 98 7.25 10.00 -12.73
N GLU A 99 8.07 9.64 -11.75
CA GLU A 99 9.00 10.57 -11.10
C GLU A 99 10.41 10.44 -11.69
N GLU A 100 10.87 9.21 -11.89
CA GLU A 100 12.21 8.92 -12.39
C GLU A 100 12.19 7.62 -13.20
N ILE A 101 12.98 7.55 -14.28
CA ILE A 101 13.13 6.35 -15.12
C ILE A 101 14.56 5.86 -14.99
N PHE A 102 14.73 4.61 -14.55
CA PHE A 102 16.03 3.97 -14.37
C PHE A 102 16.49 3.24 -15.64
N ASP A 103 15.53 2.66 -16.38
CA ASP A 103 15.79 1.89 -17.59
C ASP A 103 14.81 2.35 -18.68
N ARG A 104 15.31 3.16 -19.61
CA ARG A 104 14.52 3.70 -20.72
C ARG A 104 14.30 2.69 -21.84
N ASP A 105 15.20 1.73 -21.96
CA ASP A 105 15.21 0.73 -23.03
C ASP A 105 14.46 -0.55 -22.62
N ALA A 106 13.92 -0.58 -21.40
CA ALA A 106 13.13 -1.70 -20.92
C ALA A 106 11.85 -1.91 -21.75
N GLU A 107 11.69 -3.14 -22.23
CA GLU A 107 10.46 -3.62 -22.88
C GLU A 107 9.26 -3.51 -21.93
N LEU A 108 8.16 -2.95 -22.45
CA LEU A 108 6.89 -2.81 -21.73
C LEU A 108 6.06 -4.10 -21.78
N TYR A 109 4.93 -4.11 -21.06
CA TYR A 109 4.11 -5.32 -20.87
C TYR A 109 3.37 -5.76 -22.15
N ASP A 110 3.13 -4.84 -23.08
CA ASP A 110 2.40 -5.04 -24.32
C ASP A 110 3.30 -5.29 -25.54
N GLU A 111 4.63 -5.41 -25.35
CA GLU A 111 5.65 -5.56 -26.42
C GLU A 111 5.71 -4.37 -27.42
N ASP A 112 4.77 -3.43 -27.33
CA ASP A 112 4.69 -2.23 -28.14
C ASP A 112 5.23 -1.01 -27.38
N GLY A 113 6.50 -0.70 -27.64
CA GLY A 113 7.14 0.54 -27.17
C GLY A 113 8.12 0.34 -26.01
N THR A 114 8.72 1.46 -25.59
CA THR A 114 9.69 1.53 -24.49
C THR A 114 9.32 2.68 -23.56
N LEU A 115 9.89 2.70 -22.35
CA LEU A 115 9.79 3.87 -21.47
C LEU A 115 10.52 5.10 -22.06
N GLY A 116 11.26 4.95 -23.17
CA GLY A 116 12.02 6.03 -23.81
C GLY A 116 11.17 7.22 -24.25
N ASP A 117 9.90 7.00 -24.61
CA ASP A 117 8.97 8.07 -24.99
C ASP A 117 8.28 8.72 -23.78
N ILE A 118 8.39 8.11 -22.60
CA ILE A 118 7.76 8.59 -21.37
C ILE A 118 8.71 9.56 -20.66
N MET A 119 8.22 10.74 -20.36
CA MET A 119 8.98 11.78 -19.65
C MET A 119 8.61 11.80 -18.16
N PRO A 120 9.57 12.07 -17.26
CA PRO A 120 9.26 12.38 -15.86
C PRO A 120 8.18 13.46 -15.75
N GLY A 121 7.22 13.25 -14.86
CA GLY A 121 6.02 14.06 -14.67
C GLY A 121 4.80 13.59 -15.46
N GLN A 122 4.94 12.68 -16.42
CA GLN A 122 3.79 12.14 -17.15
C GLN A 122 2.98 11.15 -16.32
N VAL A 123 1.67 11.13 -16.60
CA VAL A 123 0.75 10.17 -15.99
C VAL A 123 0.61 8.96 -16.92
N ILE A 124 0.88 7.78 -16.40
CA ILE A 124 0.73 6.51 -17.10
C ILE A 124 -0.26 5.61 -16.37
N ASN A 125 -0.85 4.67 -17.10
CA ASN A 125 -1.61 3.58 -16.50
C ASN A 125 -0.73 2.33 -16.50
N TRP A 126 -0.53 1.73 -15.33
CA TRP A 126 0.33 0.56 -15.19
C TRP A 126 -0.38 -0.59 -14.48
N SER A 127 -0.04 -1.83 -14.85
CA SER A 127 -0.65 -3.02 -14.26
C SER A 127 -0.39 -3.08 -12.75
N LYS A 128 -1.44 -3.30 -11.96
CA LYS A 128 -1.31 -3.45 -10.50
C LYS A 128 -0.38 -4.60 -10.10
N ALA A 129 -0.27 -5.64 -10.93
CA ALA A 129 0.62 -6.77 -10.67
C ALA A 129 2.11 -6.40 -10.81
N SER A 130 2.41 -5.29 -11.48
CA SER A 130 3.77 -4.84 -11.79
C SER A 130 4.11 -3.51 -11.11
N VAL A 131 3.35 -3.12 -10.08
CA VAL A 131 3.66 -1.95 -9.24
C VAL A 131 3.84 -2.42 -7.80
N ASN A 132 4.96 -2.06 -7.19
CA ASN A 132 5.23 -2.34 -5.78
C ASN A 132 5.25 -1.03 -4.97
N PRO A 133 4.68 -0.99 -3.76
CA PRO A 133 4.85 0.15 -2.86
C PRO A 133 6.33 0.41 -2.57
N TYR A 134 6.70 1.69 -2.47
CA TYR A 134 8.02 2.11 -1.99
C TYR A 134 8.05 1.92 -0.46
N GLN A 135 8.63 0.81 0.00
CA GLN A 135 8.80 0.46 1.43
C GLN A 135 10.23 0.70 1.87
#